data_AF-A0A848JXT6-F1
#
_entry.id   AF-A0A848JXT6-F1
#
_cell.length_a   1.000
_cell.length_b   1.000
_cell.length_c   1.000
_cell.angle_alpha   90.00
_cell.angle_beta   90.00
_cell.angle_gamma   90.00
#
_symmetry.space_group_name_H-M   'P 1'
#
loop_
_entity.id
_entity.type
_entity.pdbx_description
1 polymer ?
#
loop_
_entity_poly.entity_id
_entity_poly.type
_entity_poly.pdbx_seq_one_letter_code
_entity_poly.pdbx_strand_id
1 'polypeptide(L)'
;MRVTVNPVDANGQRYSITLEKTSVDKGFIYIDPDGPKDVTIIKLYDIRASGAAAILCRGDVSGPDVTIVCRLVPAGEDTPPRLRVEISGSFFGMYDGIYDYGVTPEELESALAFLKAAAFPPVPANV
;
A
#
# COMPACT_ATOMS: atom_id res chain seq x y z
N MET A 1 1.64 1.15 -15.20
CA MET A 1 2.88 1.62 -14.52
C MET A 1 3.01 0.84 -13.22
N ARG A 2 4.20 0.48 -12.75
CA ARG A 2 4.37 -0.29 -11.50
C ARG A 2 5.53 0.20 -10.65
N VAL A 3 5.43 -0.03 -9.35
CA VAL A 3 6.52 0.11 -8.37
C VAL A 3 6.54 -1.11 -7.47
N THR A 4 7.73 -1.56 -7.10
CA THR A 4 7.93 -2.67 -6.18
C THR A 4 8.80 -2.18 -5.04
N VAL A 5 8.40 -2.52 -3.81
CA VAL A 5 9.16 -2.31 -2.58
C VAL A 5 9.34 -3.66 -1.90
N ASN A 6 10.45 -3.88 -1.22
CA ASN A 6 10.77 -5.17 -0.61
C ASN A 6 10.86 -5.06 0.92
N PRO A 7 9.74 -4.76 1.60
CA PRO A 7 9.78 -4.49 3.01
C PRO A 7 10.04 -5.74 3.86
N VAL A 8 10.39 -5.46 5.11
CA VAL A 8 10.51 -6.45 6.18
C VAL A 8 9.44 -6.19 7.25
N ASP A 9 8.72 -7.23 7.69
CA ASP A 9 7.81 -7.12 8.82
C ASP A 9 8.53 -7.22 10.18
N ALA A 10 7.78 -7.06 11.28
CA ALA A 10 8.31 -7.11 12.63
C ALA A 10 8.93 -8.47 13.03
N ASN A 11 8.61 -9.55 12.30
CA ASN A 11 9.15 -10.89 12.54
C ASN A 11 10.39 -11.17 11.67
N GLY A 12 10.84 -10.21 10.86
CA GLY A 12 11.96 -10.39 9.94
C GLY A 12 11.58 -11.05 8.62
N GLN A 13 10.29 -11.27 8.34
CA GLN A 13 9.84 -11.82 7.07
C GLN A 13 9.96 -10.75 5.99
N ARG A 14 10.61 -11.11 4.87
CA ARG A 14 10.69 -10.27 3.67
C ARG A 14 9.47 -10.48 2.79
N TYR A 15 9.02 -9.41 2.16
CA TYR A 15 7.96 -9.42 1.17
C TYR A 15 8.42 -8.64 -0.05
N SER A 16 7.92 -8.98 -1.23
CA SER A 16 7.93 -8.12 -2.40
C SER A 16 6.50 -7.59 -2.61
N ILE A 17 6.31 -6.30 -2.34
CA ILE A 17 5.03 -5.63 -2.49
C ILE A 17 5.08 -4.79 -3.76
N THR A 18 4.30 -5.19 -4.78
CA THR A 18 4.20 -4.47 -6.04
C THR A 18 2.86 -3.77 -6.16
N LEU A 19 2.88 -2.47 -6.40
CA LEU A 19 1.71 -1.68 -6.77
C LEU A 19 1.74 -1.41 -8.28
N GLU A 20 0.72 -1.88 -8.98
CA GLU A 20 0.54 -1.65 -10.42
C GLU A 20 -0.67 -0.77 -10.68
N LYS A 21 -0.48 0.37 -11.35
CA LYS A 21 -1.57 1.19 -11.90
C LYS A 21 -1.99 0.64 -13.25
N THR A 22 -3.27 0.29 -13.37
CA THR A 22 -3.89 -0.28 -14.58
C THR A 22 -4.88 0.67 -15.26
N SER A 23 -5.49 1.58 -14.51
CA SER A 23 -6.33 2.66 -15.04
C SER A 23 -6.18 3.92 -14.18
N VAL A 24 -6.91 4.98 -14.51
CA VAL A 24 -6.88 6.28 -13.82
C VAL A 24 -7.04 6.12 -12.30
N ASP A 25 -7.97 5.25 -11.86
CA ASP A 25 -8.33 5.03 -10.46
C ASP A 25 -8.35 3.54 -10.06
N LYS A 26 -7.64 2.69 -10.80
CA LYS A 26 -7.58 1.24 -10.56
C LYS A 26 -6.15 0.72 -10.61
N GLY A 27 -5.93 -0.38 -9.90
CA GLY A 27 -4.63 -1.03 -9.85
C GLY A 27 -4.69 -2.42 -9.24
N PHE A 28 -3.53 -3.03 -9.10
CA PHE A 28 -3.33 -4.27 -8.37
C PHE A 28 -2.24 -4.08 -7.32
N ILE A 29 -2.42 -4.70 -6.17
CA ILE A 29 -1.33 -4.96 -5.23
C ILE A 29 -0.99 -6.45 -5.32
N TYR A 30 0.28 -6.74 -5.48
CA TYR A 30 0.84 -8.08 -5.35
C TYR A 30 1.68 -8.09 -4.07
N ILE A 31 1.42 -9.05 -3.18
CA ILE A 31 2.19 -9.27 -1.96
C ILE A 31 2.77 -10.67 -2.07
N ASP A 32 4.08 -10.72 -2.32
CA ASP A 32 4.84 -11.96 -2.46
C ASP A 32 5.73 -12.15 -1.23
N PRO A 33 5.38 -13.01 -0.27
CA PRO A 33 6.26 -13.34 0.85
C PRO A 33 7.45 -14.19 0.37
N ASP A 34 8.68 -13.82 0.77
CA ASP A 34 9.87 -14.66 0.55
C ASP A 34 9.71 -16.01 1.28
N GLY A 35 9.23 -17.05 0.59
CA GLY A 35 8.94 -18.36 1.20
C GLY A 35 7.85 -19.17 0.50
N PRO A 36 7.36 -20.27 1.11
CA PRO A 36 6.43 -21.22 0.49
C PRO A 36 4.96 -20.75 0.50
N LYS A 37 4.70 -19.47 0.76
CA LYS A 37 3.34 -18.92 0.83
C LYS A 37 2.93 -18.42 -0.55
N ASP A 38 1.65 -18.53 -0.86
CA ASP A 38 1.12 -18.06 -2.15
C ASP A 38 1.15 -16.53 -2.25
N VAL A 39 1.42 -16.04 -3.47
CA VAL A 39 1.33 -14.62 -3.81
C VAL A 39 -0.11 -14.15 -3.60
N THR A 40 -0.28 -13.14 -2.75
CA THR A 40 -1.58 -12.52 -2.54
C THR A 40 -1.78 -11.41 -3.57
N ILE A 41 -2.86 -11.48 -4.35
CA ILE A 41 -3.21 -10.47 -5.35
C ILE A 41 -4.48 -9.76 -4.91
N ILE A 42 -4.39 -8.45 -4.68
CA ILE A 42 -5.52 -7.61 -4.28
C ILE A 42 -5.84 -6.67 -5.44
N LYS A 43 -7.10 -6.70 -5.91
CA LYS A 43 -7.57 -5.72 -6.90
C LYS A 43 -7.93 -4.43 -6.19
N LEU A 44 -7.41 -3.32 -6.68
CA LEU A 44 -7.69 -1.99 -6.17
C LEU A 44 -8.60 -1.22 -7.10
N TYR A 45 -9.57 -0.53 -6.51
CA TYR A 45 -10.47 0.39 -7.19
C TYR A 45 -10.68 1.65 -6.35
N ASP A 46 -11.16 2.72 -6.98
CA ASP A 46 -11.32 4.03 -6.35
C ASP A 46 -10.03 4.55 -5.71
N ILE A 47 -8.89 4.39 -6.40
CA ILE A 47 -7.61 4.89 -5.91
C ILE A 47 -7.60 6.42 -5.98
N ARG A 48 -7.33 7.05 -4.83
CA ARG A 48 -7.25 8.50 -4.65
C ARG A 48 -5.94 8.88 -3.96
N ALA A 49 -5.29 9.92 -4.46
CA ALA A 49 -4.13 10.52 -3.81
C ALA A 49 -4.56 11.35 -2.60
N SER A 50 -4.02 11.02 -1.43
CA SER A 50 -4.18 11.79 -0.19
C SER A 50 -2.85 12.48 0.12
N GLY A 51 -2.60 13.61 -0.56
CA GLY A 51 -1.31 14.30 -0.52
C GLY A 51 -0.20 13.59 -1.31
N ALA A 52 1.05 13.97 -1.06
CA ALA A 52 2.21 13.55 -1.87
C ALA A 52 2.72 12.13 -1.56
N ALA A 53 2.30 11.54 -0.44
CA ALA A 53 2.90 10.32 0.10
C ALA A 53 1.86 9.27 0.53
N ALA A 54 0.58 9.47 0.23
CA ALA A 54 -0.45 8.50 0.61
C ALA A 54 -1.48 8.32 -0.51
N ILE A 55 -2.01 7.11 -0.56
CA ILE A 55 -3.17 6.75 -1.37
C ILE A 55 -4.25 6.13 -0.49
N LEU A 56 -5.49 6.49 -0.80
CA LEU A 56 -6.69 5.84 -0.30
C LEU A 56 -7.24 4.98 -1.44
N CYS A 57 -7.61 3.75 -1.17
CA CYS A 57 -8.21 2.87 -2.17
C CYS A 57 -9.16 1.87 -1.53
N ARG A 58 -10.02 1.26 -2.36
CA ARG A 58 -10.81 0.09 -1.96
C ARG A 58 -10.17 -1.17 -2.52
N GLY A 59 -10.21 -2.23 -1.73
CA GLY A 59 -9.67 -3.54 -2.09
C GLY A 59 -10.77 -4.56 -2.34
N ASP A 60 -10.58 -5.40 -3.36
CA ASP A 60 -11.34 -6.65 -3.53
C ASP A 60 -10.69 -7.72 -2.64
N VAL A 61 -10.90 -7.60 -1.34
CA VAL A 61 -10.54 -8.57 -0.30
C VAL A 61 -11.85 -9.12 0.26
N SER A 62 -11.87 -10.36 0.76
CA SER A 62 -13.05 -10.99 1.36
C SER A 62 -13.76 -10.05 2.35
N GLY A 63 -14.90 -9.47 1.94
CA GLY A 63 -15.72 -8.53 2.72
C GLY A 63 -16.38 -7.47 1.83
N PRO A 64 -17.56 -6.93 2.23
CA PRO A 64 -18.15 -5.79 1.54
C PRO A 64 -17.38 -4.50 1.88
N ASP A 65 -16.91 -3.79 0.86
CA ASP A 65 -16.35 -2.42 0.97
C ASP A 65 -15.10 -2.27 1.85
N VAL A 66 -14.12 -3.17 1.70
CA VAL A 66 -12.82 -3.05 2.39
C VAL A 66 -12.07 -1.79 1.95
N THR A 67 -11.78 -0.93 2.91
CA THR A 67 -10.99 0.28 2.71
C THR A 67 -9.54 0.01 3.07
N ILE A 68 -8.64 0.41 2.17
CA ILE A 68 -7.19 0.25 2.31
C ILE A 68 -6.53 1.62 2.17
N VAL A 69 -5.81 2.05 3.20
CA VAL A 69 -4.99 3.26 3.20
C VAL A 69 -3.52 2.86 3.18
N CYS A 70 -2.80 3.27 2.14
CA CYS A 70 -1.36 3.09 2.07
C CYS A 70 -0.67 4.45 2.25
N ARG A 71 0.15 4.58 3.29
CA ARG A 71 0.90 5.80 3.60
C ARG A 71 2.39 5.50 3.70
N LEU A 72 3.18 6.20 2.91
CA LEU A 72 4.62 6.25 3.05
C LEU A 72 4.98 7.23 4.17
N VAL A 73 5.64 6.74 5.21
CA VAL A 73 6.09 7.52 6.36
C VAL A 73 7.61 7.69 6.24
N PRO A 74 8.11 8.94 6.12
CA PRO A 74 9.55 9.19 6.03
C PRO A 74 10.26 8.82 7.34
N ALA A 75 11.59 8.66 7.25
CA ALA A 75 12.42 8.46 8.44
C ALA A 75 12.29 9.64 9.40
N GLY A 76 12.18 9.36 10.69
CA GLY A 76 12.32 10.34 11.77
C GLY A 76 13.68 10.27 12.43
N GLU A 77 13.94 11.14 13.40
CA GLU A 77 15.23 11.23 14.12
C GLU A 77 15.69 9.87 14.70
N ASP A 78 14.73 9.05 15.16
CA ASP A 78 15.00 7.72 15.74
C ASP A 78 14.21 6.58 15.07
N THR A 79 13.60 6.81 13.90
CA THR A 79 12.76 5.78 13.25
C THR A 79 13.06 5.63 11.77
N PRO A 80 13.28 4.39 11.28
CA PRO A 80 13.48 4.14 9.86
C PRO A 80 12.20 4.46 9.06
N PRO A 81 12.33 4.71 7.75
CA PRO A 81 11.17 4.92 6.90
C PRO A 81 10.32 3.64 6.81
N ARG A 82 9.01 3.82 6.67
CA ARG A 82 8.06 2.69 6.65
C ARG A 82 6.89 2.93 5.72
N LEU A 83 6.38 1.85 5.14
CA LEU A 83 5.07 1.80 4.50
C LEU A 83 4.05 1.37 5.54
N ARG A 84 3.09 2.24 5.85
CA ARG A 84 1.94 1.93 6.69
C ARG A 84 0.76 1.54 5.81
N VAL A 85 0.22 0.35 6.02
CA VAL A 85 -1.02 -0.11 5.40
C VAL A 85 -2.07 -0.26 6.49
N GLU A 86 -3.16 0.49 6.37
CA GLU A 86 -4.32 0.39 7.25
C GLU A 86 -5.47 -0.22 6.47
N ILE A 87 -6.05 -1.29 7.01
CA ILE A 87 -7.18 -2.01 6.42
C ILE A 87 -8.36 -1.90 7.39
N SER A 88 -9.53 -1.55 6.86
CA SER A 88 -10.77 -1.49 7.64
C SER A 88 -11.97 -2.00 6.84
N GLY A 89 -12.94 -2.60 7.54
CA GLY A 89 -14.18 -3.08 6.95
C GLY A 89 -14.07 -4.46 6.29
N SER A 90 -13.03 -5.23 6.60
CA SER A 90 -12.91 -6.62 6.15
C SER A 90 -13.98 -7.54 6.77
N PHE A 91 -14.28 -8.67 6.14
CA PHE A 91 -15.30 -9.61 6.61
C PHE A 91 -15.02 -10.08 8.05
N PHE A 92 -15.94 -9.78 8.98
CA PHE A 92 -15.76 -9.99 10.42
C PHE A 92 -14.49 -9.36 11.02
N GLY A 93 -13.90 -8.34 10.38
CA GLY A 93 -12.67 -7.71 10.83
C GLY A 93 -11.42 -8.59 10.70
N MET A 94 -11.47 -9.65 9.87
CA MET A 94 -10.39 -10.63 9.74
C MET A 94 -9.03 -10.02 9.36
N TYR A 95 -9.03 -8.93 8.60
CA TYR A 95 -7.84 -8.22 8.13
C TYR A 95 -7.75 -6.79 8.65
N ASP A 96 -8.66 -6.40 9.56
CA ASP A 96 -8.69 -5.04 10.07
C ASP A 96 -7.47 -4.80 10.97
N GLY A 97 -6.77 -3.69 10.72
CA GLY A 97 -5.56 -3.38 11.46
C GLY A 97 -4.62 -2.43 10.75
N ILE A 98 -3.56 -2.09 11.46
CA ILE A 98 -2.45 -1.27 10.98
C ILE A 98 -1.22 -2.17 10.84
N TYR A 99 -0.69 -2.23 9.63
CA TYR A 99 0.49 -3.01 9.28
C TYR A 99 1.61 -2.03 8.90
N ASP A 100 2.64 -1.96 9.73
CA ASP A 100 3.83 -1.16 9.49
C ASP A 100 4.94 -2.05 8.90
N TYR A 101 5.39 -1.68 7.71
CA TYR A 101 6.41 -2.39 6.94
C TYR A 101 7.65 -1.52 6.83
N GLY A 102 8.79 -1.98 7.36
CA GLY A 102 10.06 -1.24 7.21
C GLY A 102 10.50 -1.25 5.75
N VAL A 103 10.87 -0.09 5.21
CA VAL A 103 11.39 0.05 3.83
C VAL A 103 12.75 0.74 3.86
N THR A 104 13.56 0.56 2.81
CA THR A 104 14.79 1.34 2.69
C THR A 104 14.52 2.77 2.19
N PRO A 105 15.43 3.73 2.40
CA PRO A 105 15.30 5.07 1.84
C PRO A 105 15.13 5.08 0.31
N GLU A 106 15.83 4.20 -0.42
CA GLU A 106 15.74 4.10 -1.88
C GLU A 106 14.36 3.59 -2.33
N GLU A 107 13.78 2.66 -1.58
CA GLU A 107 12.43 2.16 -1.83
C GLU A 107 11.37 3.22 -1.56
N LEU A 108 11.54 4.01 -0.49
CA LEU A 108 10.69 5.15 -0.18
C LEU A 108 10.71 6.18 -1.32
N GLU A 109 11.89 6.59 -1.77
CA GLU A 109 12.06 7.53 -2.88
C GLU A 109 11.43 7.03 -4.18
N SER A 110 11.64 5.74 -4.50
CA SER A 110 11.05 5.09 -5.67
C SER A 110 9.52 5.07 -5.60
N ALA A 111 8.96 4.78 -4.43
CA ALA A 111 7.51 4.78 -4.21
C ALA A 111 6.92 6.20 -4.29
N LEU A 112 7.59 7.22 -3.74
CA LEU A 112 7.17 8.62 -3.87
C LEU A 112 7.20 9.09 -5.33
N ALA A 113 8.27 8.75 -6.07
CA ALA A 113 8.38 9.06 -7.49
C ALA A 113 7.27 8.39 -8.29
N PHE A 114 6.95 7.14 -8.00
CA PHE A 114 5.81 6.44 -8.58
C PHE A 114 4.50 7.15 -8.28
N LEU A 115 4.20 7.49 -7.02
CA LEU A 115 2.94 8.14 -6.65
C LEU A 115 2.76 9.48 -7.38
N LYS A 116 3.82 10.27 -7.49
CA LYS A 116 3.82 11.53 -8.24
C LYS A 116 3.59 11.30 -9.74
N ALA A 117 4.29 10.34 -10.34
CA ALA A 117 4.13 9.99 -11.76
C ALA A 117 2.77 9.35 -12.05
N ALA A 118 2.16 8.68 -11.07
CA ALA A 118 0.93 7.93 -11.24
C ALA A 118 -0.25 8.87 -11.43
N ALA A 119 -0.17 10.10 -10.93
CA ALA A 119 -1.20 11.13 -11.09
C ALA A 119 -2.61 10.58 -10.77
N PHE A 120 -2.73 9.85 -9.66
CA PHE A 120 -4.03 9.39 -9.18
C PHE A 120 -4.93 10.61 -8.86
N PRO A 121 -6.26 10.51 -9.08
CA PRO A 121 -7.18 11.58 -8.73
C PRO A 121 -7.09 11.95 -7.25
N PRO A 122 -7.19 13.22 -6.85
CA PRO A 122 -7.13 13.61 -5.44
C PRO A 122 -8.35 13.09 -4.67
N VAL A 123 -8.21 12.91 -3.35
CA VAL A 123 -9.37 12.70 -2.46
C VAL A 123 -10.28 13.93 -2.54
N PRO A 124 -11.62 13.77 -2.70
CA PRO A 124 -12.54 14.90 -2.71
C PRO A 124 -12.48 15.67 -1.39
N ALA A 125 -12.53 17.00 -1.44
CA ALA A 125 -12.45 17.87 -0.26
C ALA A 125 -13.63 17.73 0.75
N ASN A 126 -14.63 16.90 0.44
CA ASN A 126 -15.86 16.73 1.19
C ASN A 126 -15.98 15.35 1.88
N VAL A 127 -14.86 14.65 2.08
CA VAL A 127 -14.80 13.39 2.85
C VAL A 127 -14.10 13.64 4.17
#